data_AF-A0A356B2F5-F1
#
_entry.id   AF-A0A356B2F5-F1
#
_cell.length_a   1.000
_cell.length_b   1.000
_cell.length_c   1.000
_cell.angle_alpha   90.00
_cell.angle_beta   90.00
_cell.angle_gamma   90.00
#
_symmetry.space_group_name_H-M   'P 1'
#
loop_
_entity.id
_entity.type
_entity.pdbx_description
1 polymer ?
#
loop_
_entity_poly.entity_id
_entity_poly.type
_entity_poly.pdbx_seq_one_letter_code
_entity_poly.pdbx_strand_id
1 'polypeptide(L)'
;GLVSSEANYLYLDELTGNVVPWYAYSGYKEYVMWASDMYQKGYMRTLPAGTFYDVLLATWMTGKVGYFNADRQYIARPDAPDYSDRQPPQGLWLKGEEDATFVMMPALKGPGKSWGNKRYVLDAFIGGAGGTTVVGEQVSDGELIRMLTIYNDYNTNKDDPWFREVYQGVEGVHFTWSGEPWNSSKITTPVENVPPKYRRGGSNIGVGAFSAEPNLFVHEAYRQIWLYHIEDKWVEKYAITPHKQINILDMGEELFDAYNVAWAAVSGQINPIINDFATRSWDGEIANINTEWEQYLNQLYAAGLDDLIKNFYENEAFRVYTPPEVYD
;
A
#
# COMPACT_ATOMS: atom_id res chain seq x y z
N GLY A 1 -11.78 -6.10 13.46
CA GLY A 1 -12.13 -5.62 12.11
C GLY A 1 -10.91 -5.27 11.28
N LEU A 2 -10.64 -6.04 10.21
CA LEU A 2 -9.65 -5.69 9.18
C LEU A 2 -10.35 -4.94 8.04
N VAL A 3 -9.99 -3.67 7.81
CA VAL A 3 -10.59 -2.83 6.75
C VAL A 3 -9.89 -3.05 5.39
N SER A 4 -8.67 -3.57 5.42
CA SER A 4 -7.90 -3.97 4.23
C SER A 4 -6.89 -5.05 4.62
N SER A 5 -6.62 -6.01 3.72
CA SER A 5 -5.57 -7.01 3.89
C SER A 5 -4.79 -7.20 2.59
N GLU A 6 -3.62 -7.82 2.69
CA GLU A 6 -2.88 -8.38 1.56
C GLU A 6 -3.05 -9.90 1.52
N ALA A 7 -2.89 -10.50 0.34
CA ALA A 7 -2.97 -11.95 0.18
C ALA A 7 -1.89 -12.68 1.00
N ASN A 8 -0.72 -12.05 1.16
CA ASN A 8 0.43 -12.63 1.85
C ASN A 8 0.41 -12.41 3.37
N TYR A 9 -0.58 -11.71 3.93
CA TYR A 9 -0.66 -11.48 5.37
C TYR A 9 -1.44 -12.60 6.06
N LEU A 10 -0.85 -13.13 7.12
CA LEU A 10 -1.47 -14.09 8.02
C LEU A 10 -1.68 -13.48 9.40
N TYR A 11 -2.77 -13.87 10.04
CA TYR A 11 -3.26 -13.32 11.29
C TYR A 11 -3.40 -14.43 12.31
N LEU A 12 -3.00 -14.16 13.55
CA LEU A 12 -3.33 -15.05 14.67
C LEU A 12 -4.78 -14.78 15.06
N ASP A 13 -5.65 -15.76 14.87
CA ASP A 13 -7.04 -15.67 15.30
C ASP A 13 -7.16 -16.02 16.79
N GLU A 14 -7.43 -15.02 17.63
CA GLU A 14 -7.54 -15.22 19.08
C GLU A 14 -8.67 -16.18 19.48
N LEU A 15 -9.68 -16.39 18.60
CA LEU A 15 -10.80 -17.30 18.90
C LEU A 15 -10.43 -18.77 18.73
N THR A 16 -9.56 -19.09 17.77
CA THR A 16 -9.19 -20.47 17.44
C THR A 16 -7.77 -20.82 17.88
N GLY A 17 -6.90 -19.83 18.04
CA GLY A 17 -5.47 -20.00 18.26
C GLY A 17 -4.66 -20.25 16.99
N ASN A 18 -5.33 -20.35 15.83
CA ASN A 18 -4.68 -20.71 14.57
C ASN A 18 -4.14 -19.47 13.84
N VAL A 19 -3.09 -19.68 13.06
CA VAL A 19 -2.58 -18.68 12.11
C VAL A 19 -3.30 -18.85 10.78
N VAL A 20 -4.08 -17.85 10.38
CA VAL A 20 -5.01 -17.93 9.24
C VAL A 20 -4.88 -16.73 8.30
N PRO A 21 -5.19 -16.90 7.00
CA PRO A 21 -5.28 -15.78 6.07
C PRO A 21 -6.49 -14.89 6.38
N TRP A 22 -6.49 -13.67 5.85
CA TRP A 22 -7.54 -12.67 6.13
C TRP A 22 -8.96 -13.18 5.90
N TYR A 23 -9.17 -13.99 4.86
CA TYR A 23 -10.50 -14.47 4.50
C TYR A 23 -11.04 -15.52 5.49
N ALA A 24 -10.19 -16.13 6.32
CA ALA A 24 -10.60 -17.04 7.39
C ALA A 24 -10.50 -16.41 8.80
N TYR A 25 -10.00 -15.18 8.90
CA TYR A 25 -9.83 -14.49 10.17
C TYR A 25 -11.15 -13.95 10.72
N SER A 26 -11.40 -14.15 12.02
CA SER A 26 -12.60 -13.64 12.71
C SER A 26 -12.82 -12.14 12.54
N GLY A 27 -11.75 -11.34 12.46
CA GLY A 27 -11.86 -9.89 12.22
C GLY A 27 -12.33 -9.52 10.81
N TYR A 28 -12.26 -10.42 9.82
CA TYR A 28 -12.89 -10.21 8.51
C TYR A 28 -14.41 -10.40 8.59
N LYS A 29 -14.89 -11.43 9.32
CA LYS A 29 -16.32 -11.59 9.62
C LYS A 29 -16.91 -10.32 10.21
N GLU A 30 -16.27 -9.76 11.25
CA GLU A 30 -16.70 -8.51 11.88
C GLU A 30 -16.75 -7.33 10.91
N TYR A 31 -15.76 -7.23 10.02
CA TYR A 31 -15.71 -6.18 9.02
C TYR A 31 -16.88 -6.31 8.03
N VAL A 32 -17.14 -7.52 7.53
CA VAL A 32 -18.26 -7.78 6.61
C VAL A 32 -19.60 -7.44 7.26
N MET A 33 -19.79 -7.80 8.53
CA MET A 33 -20.99 -7.42 9.31
C MET A 33 -21.16 -5.90 9.39
N TRP A 34 -20.08 -5.19 9.72
CA TRP A 34 -20.09 -3.73 9.81
C TRP A 34 -20.35 -3.08 8.46
N ALA A 35 -19.67 -3.51 7.40
CA ALA A 35 -19.83 -2.95 6.06
C ALA A 35 -21.25 -3.17 5.52
N SER A 36 -21.83 -4.35 5.73
CA SER A 36 -23.22 -4.64 5.34
C SER A 36 -24.22 -3.74 6.11
N ASP A 37 -24.03 -3.57 7.42
CA ASP A 37 -24.86 -2.66 8.24
C ASP A 37 -24.74 -1.18 7.79
N MET A 38 -23.52 -0.71 7.49
CA MET A 38 -23.29 0.63 6.96
C MET A 38 -23.94 0.83 5.59
N TYR A 39 -23.88 -0.19 4.73
CA TYR A 39 -24.53 -0.17 3.42
C TYR A 39 -26.05 -0.11 3.54
N GLN A 40 -26.66 -0.98 4.36
CA GLN A 40 -28.11 -1.01 4.59
C GLN A 40 -28.64 0.29 5.21
N LYS A 41 -27.86 0.95 6.07
CA LYS A 41 -28.19 2.26 6.65
C LYS A 41 -27.99 3.43 5.66
N GLY A 42 -27.40 3.18 4.49
CA GLY A 42 -27.16 4.19 3.45
C GLY A 42 -25.91 5.05 3.66
N TYR A 43 -25.03 4.69 4.60
CA TYR A 43 -23.75 5.36 4.83
C TYR A 43 -22.67 4.97 3.81
N MET A 44 -22.80 3.79 3.19
CA MET A 44 -21.95 3.34 2.09
C MET A 44 -22.77 3.17 0.81
N ARG A 45 -22.14 3.37 -0.35
CA ARG A 45 -22.76 3.19 -1.67
C ARG A 45 -21.78 2.54 -2.64
N THR A 46 -22.32 1.69 -3.52
CA THR A 46 -21.57 1.12 -4.63
C THR A 46 -21.31 2.19 -5.68
N LEU A 47 -20.12 2.21 -6.25
CA LEU A 47 -19.82 3.04 -7.41
C LEU A 47 -20.65 2.57 -8.62
N PRO A 48 -21.04 3.48 -9.53
CA PRO A 48 -21.59 3.11 -10.83
C PRO A 48 -20.64 2.18 -11.61
N ALA A 49 -21.19 1.45 -12.59
CA ALA A 49 -20.40 0.62 -13.50
C ALA A 49 -19.39 1.46 -14.30
N GLY A 50 -18.21 0.89 -14.58
CA GLY A 50 -17.14 1.51 -15.36
C GLY A 50 -15.75 1.16 -14.83
N THR A 51 -14.72 1.84 -15.34
CA THR A 51 -13.36 1.73 -14.79
C THR A 51 -13.36 2.21 -13.35
N PHE A 52 -13.17 1.29 -12.40
CA PHE A 52 -13.28 1.55 -10.95
C PHE A 52 -12.62 2.87 -10.54
N TYR A 53 -11.37 3.07 -10.95
CA TYR A 53 -10.58 4.23 -10.52
C TYR A 53 -11.08 5.55 -11.11
N ASP A 54 -11.44 5.60 -12.40
CA ASP A 54 -12.00 6.83 -12.99
C ASP A 54 -13.37 7.19 -12.40
N VAL A 55 -14.23 6.19 -12.18
CA VAL A 55 -15.54 6.39 -11.55
C VAL A 55 -15.38 6.84 -10.10
N LEU A 56 -14.43 6.26 -9.36
CA LEU A 56 -14.10 6.65 -7.99
C LEU A 56 -13.69 8.14 -7.93
N LEU A 57 -12.70 8.53 -8.74
CA LEU A 57 -12.21 9.91 -8.79
C LEU A 57 -13.32 10.87 -9.21
N ALA A 58 -14.10 10.55 -10.25
CA ALA A 58 -15.24 11.37 -10.66
C ALA A 58 -16.29 11.53 -9.54
N THR A 59 -16.50 10.48 -8.74
CA THR A 59 -17.43 10.49 -7.60
C THR A 59 -16.93 11.38 -6.47
N TRP A 60 -15.66 11.28 -6.09
CA TRP A 60 -15.05 12.19 -5.11
C TRP A 60 -15.17 13.65 -5.54
N MET A 61 -14.94 13.91 -6.82
CA MET A 61 -15.03 15.23 -7.44
C MET A 61 -16.44 15.83 -7.51
N THR A 62 -17.46 15.14 -6.99
CA THR A 62 -18.80 15.72 -6.83
C THR A 62 -18.93 16.59 -5.58
N GLY A 63 -17.98 16.50 -4.64
CA GLY A 63 -18.08 17.16 -3.33
C GLY A 63 -19.10 16.53 -2.38
N LYS A 64 -19.72 15.39 -2.78
CA LYS A 64 -20.80 14.74 -2.02
C LYS A 64 -20.35 13.53 -1.20
N VAL A 65 -19.05 13.23 -1.19
CA VAL A 65 -18.48 12.12 -0.45
C VAL A 65 -17.85 12.64 0.84
N GLY A 66 -18.47 12.32 1.99
CA GLY A 66 -18.02 12.82 3.29
C GLY A 66 -16.85 12.04 3.92
N TYR A 67 -16.64 10.80 3.50
CA TYR A 67 -15.54 9.95 3.98
C TYR A 67 -14.99 9.10 2.83
N PHE A 68 -13.67 9.09 2.68
CA PHE A 68 -12.99 8.27 1.69
C PHE A 68 -11.55 7.96 2.14
N ASN A 69 -11.02 6.84 1.66
CA ASN A 69 -9.59 6.52 1.82
C ASN A 69 -8.86 7.04 0.58
N ALA A 70 -8.06 8.08 0.74
CA ALA A 70 -7.20 8.61 -0.34
C ALA A 70 -5.80 8.01 -0.23
N ASP A 71 -5.18 7.76 -1.37
CA ASP A 71 -3.78 7.35 -1.41
C ASP A 71 -2.90 8.56 -1.08
N ARG A 72 -2.16 8.45 0.03
CA ARG A 72 -1.22 9.48 0.46
C ARG A 72 -0.24 9.84 -0.65
N GLN A 73 0.17 8.91 -1.51
CA GLN A 73 1.13 9.17 -2.60
C GLN A 73 0.69 10.28 -3.55
N TYR A 74 -0.62 10.50 -3.69
CA TYR A 74 -1.21 11.45 -4.64
C TYR A 74 -2.00 12.58 -3.96
N ILE A 75 -2.31 12.47 -2.66
CA ILE A 75 -2.99 13.52 -1.92
C ILE A 75 -2.12 14.77 -1.85
N ALA A 76 -2.69 15.93 -2.20
CA ALA A 76 -1.98 17.21 -2.22
C ALA A 76 -0.69 17.20 -3.07
N ARG A 77 -0.70 16.45 -4.19
CA ARG A 77 0.40 16.31 -5.16
C ARG A 77 -0.02 16.73 -6.58
N PRO A 78 -0.35 18.01 -6.84
CA PRO A 78 -0.65 18.48 -8.19
C PRO A 78 0.55 18.36 -9.15
N ASP A 79 1.76 18.13 -8.61
CA ASP A 79 2.98 17.83 -9.35
C ASP A 79 3.06 16.38 -9.89
N ALA A 80 2.17 15.49 -9.44
CA ALA A 80 2.12 14.08 -9.84
C ALA A 80 1.22 13.87 -11.09
N PRO A 81 1.20 12.68 -11.74
CA PRO A 81 0.58 12.46 -13.06
C PRO A 81 -0.86 12.97 -13.19
N ASP A 82 -1.35 13.22 -14.40
CA ASP A 82 -2.63 13.86 -14.76
C ASP A 82 -3.89 13.48 -13.95
N TYR A 83 -3.92 12.34 -13.26
CA TYR A 83 -5.03 11.99 -12.37
C TYR A 83 -4.94 12.58 -10.96
N SER A 84 -3.81 13.15 -10.56
CA SER A 84 -3.59 13.79 -9.26
C SER A 84 -4.51 15.01 -9.06
N ASP A 85 -4.77 15.76 -10.13
CA ASP A 85 -5.73 16.88 -10.15
C ASP A 85 -7.18 16.44 -9.89
N ARG A 86 -7.49 15.15 -10.01
CA ARG A 86 -8.81 14.60 -9.68
C ARG A 86 -8.89 14.06 -8.24
N GLN A 87 -7.80 14.14 -7.48
CA GLN A 87 -7.77 13.73 -6.08
C GLN A 87 -8.04 14.91 -5.14
N PRO A 88 -8.72 14.67 -4.01
CA PRO A 88 -8.82 15.65 -2.93
C PRO A 88 -7.43 16.01 -2.36
N PRO A 89 -7.24 17.23 -1.84
CA PRO A 89 -8.16 18.36 -1.91
C PRO A 89 -8.17 19.05 -3.29
N GLN A 90 -7.11 18.85 -4.10
CA GLN A 90 -6.82 19.60 -5.33
C GLN A 90 -8.01 19.66 -6.28
N GLY A 91 -8.62 18.51 -6.57
CA GLY A 91 -9.68 18.49 -7.56
C GLY A 91 -10.97 19.18 -7.11
N LEU A 92 -11.27 19.17 -5.81
CA LEU A 92 -12.41 19.93 -5.27
C LEU A 92 -12.11 21.43 -5.31
N TRP A 93 -10.89 21.81 -4.95
CA TRP A 93 -10.42 23.19 -5.07
C TRP A 93 -10.51 23.70 -6.51
N LEU A 94 -10.03 22.92 -7.51
CA LEU A 94 -10.13 23.27 -8.94
C LEU A 94 -11.56 23.40 -9.46
N LYS A 95 -12.56 22.89 -8.73
CA LYS A 95 -13.99 23.02 -9.05
C LYS A 95 -14.68 24.17 -8.32
N GLY A 96 -13.94 24.99 -7.57
CA GLY A 96 -14.46 26.14 -6.85
C GLY A 96 -14.88 25.85 -5.41
N GLU A 97 -14.61 24.66 -4.88
CA GLU A 97 -14.80 24.33 -3.45
C GLU A 97 -13.59 24.82 -2.64
N GLU A 98 -13.27 26.12 -2.74
CA GLU A 98 -12.04 26.71 -2.19
C GLU A 98 -12.02 26.73 -0.66
N ASP A 99 -13.20 26.79 -0.02
CA ASP A 99 -13.37 26.83 1.43
C ASP A 99 -13.56 25.42 2.05
N ALA A 100 -13.45 24.35 1.26
CA ALA A 100 -13.62 22.99 1.76
C ALA A 100 -12.55 22.62 2.80
N THR A 101 -12.98 22.12 3.95
CA THR A 101 -12.08 21.65 5.01
C THR A 101 -11.95 20.14 4.98
N PHE A 102 -10.72 19.66 4.83
CA PHE A 102 -10.40 18.23 4.87
C PHE A 102 -9.75 17.89 6.21
N VAL A 103 -10.30 16.90 6.90
CA VAL A 103 -9.72 16.38 8.14
C VAL A 103 -9.10 15.03 7.83
N MET A 104 -7.78 14.94 8.00
CA MET A 104 -7.10 13.66 7.96
C MET A 104 -7.18 13.01 9.34
N MET A 105 -7.61 11.75 9.38
CA MET A 105 -7.73 11.00 10.62
C MET A 105 -7.18 9.59 10.44
N PRO A 106 -6.75 8.92 11.53
CA PRO A 106 -6.36 7.52 11.45
C PRO A 106 -7.50 6.65 10.90
N ALA A 107 -7.16 5.46 10.40
CA ALA A 107 -8.19 4.49 10.01
C ALA A 107 -9.21 4.29 11.12
N LEU A 108 -10.46 3.99 10.75
CA LEU A 108 -11.49 3.66 11.72
C LEU A 108 -11.03 2.48 12.60
N LYS A 109 -11.04 2.70 13.91
CA LYS A 109 -10.72 1.66 14.87
C LYS A 109 -11.85 0.63 14.87
N GLY A 110 -11.50 -0.64 14.69
CA GLY A 110 -12.44 -1.75 14.89
C GLY A 110 -12.76 -1.96 16.38
N PRO A 111 -13.64 -2.92 16.72
CA PRO A 111 -14.02 -3.23 18.10
C PRO A 111 -12.88 -3.78 18.99
N GLY A 112 -11.66 -3.94 18.46
CA GLY A 112 -10.47 -4.44 19.17
C GLY A 112 -9.50 -3.35 19.63
N LYS A 113 -8.29 -3.76 20.01
CA LYS A 113 -7.22 -2.82 20.41
C LYS A 113 -6.43 -2.25 19.22
N SER A 114 -6.47 -2.93 18.07
CA SER A 114 -5.69 -2.59 16.88
C SER A 114 -6.43 -1.62 15.94
N TRP A 115 -5.65 -0.80 15.24
CA TRP A 115 -6.09 0.18 14.24
C TRP A 115 -5.83 -0.34 12.83
N GLY A 116 -6.65 0.02 11.84
CA GLY A 116 -6.88 -0.80 10.65
C GLY A 116 -6.13 -0.46 9.35
N ASN A 117 -5.08 0.37 9.35
CA ASN A 117 -4.38 0.69 8.10
C ASN A 117 -3.24 -0.28 7.81
N LYS A 118 -3.24 -0.96 6.66
CA LYS A 118 -2.07 -1.76 6.25
C LYS A 118 -1.01 -0.89 5.59
N ARG A 119 0.25 -1.32 5.67
CA ARG A 119 1.31 -0.78 4.80
C ARG A 119 1.20 -1.42 3.42
N TYR A 120 1.54 -0.67 2.37
CA TYR A 120 1.55 -1.19 1.00
C TYR A 120 2.73 -2.14 0.76
N VAL A 121 3.85 -1.88 1.44
CA VAL A 121 5.07 -2.70 1.44
C VAL A 121 5.57 -2.78 2.87
N LEU A 122 5.86 -3.99 3.35
CA LEU A 122 6.36 -4.23 4.71
C LEU A 122 7.88 -4.21 4.80
N ASP A 123 8.55 -4.66 3.74
CA ASP A 123 9.99 -4.89 3.72
C ASP A 123 10.66 -4.11 2.60
N ALA A 124 11.89 -3.66 2.83
CA ALA A 124 12.71 -3.02 1.79
C ALA A 124 13.04 -3.97 0.64
N PHE A 125 13.06 -5.28 0.91
CA PHE A 125 13.32 -6.33 -0.06
C PHE A 125 12.03 -7.11 -0.31
N ILE A 126 11.45 -6.93 -1.49
CA ILE A 126 10.29 -7.69 -1.94
C ILE A 126 10.63 -8.44 -3.23
N GLY A 127 10.10 -9.65 -3.37
CA GLY A 127 10.17 -10.40 -4.61
C GLY A 127 9.22 -9.86 -5.69
N GLY A 128 9.40 -10.32 -6.93
CA GLY A 128 8.44 -10.08 -8.03
C GLY A 128 8.68 -8.81 -8.86
N ALA A 129 7.89 -8.68 -9.93
CA ALA A 129 7.98 -7.58 -10.90
C ALA A 129 7.58 -6.25 -10.24
N GLY A 130 8.57 -5.49 -9.77
CA GLY A 130 8.41 -4.21 -9.06
C GLY A 130 9.25 -4.09 -7.79
N GLY A 131 9.73 -5.22 -7.26
CA GLY A 131 10.61 -5.27 -6.09
C GLY A 131 12.08 -5.54 -6.38
N THR A 132 12.35 -6.12 -7.55
CA THR A 132 13.69 -6.55 -7.94
C THR A 132 14.16 -5.85 -9.21
N THR A 133 15.43 -5.45 -9.22
CA THR A 133 16.11 -5.06 -10.46
C THR A 133 16.78 -6.30 -11.03
N VAL A 134 16.31 -6.74 -12.19
CA VAL A 134 16.93 -7.86 -12.91
C VAL A 134 18.01 -7.34 -13.86
N VAL A 135 19.17 -7.98 -13.83
CA VAL A 135 20.28 -7.72 -14.76
C VAL A 135 20.31 -8.87 -15.76
N GLY A 136 20.26 -8.54 -17.06
CA GLY A 136 20.31 -9.56 -18.11
C GLY A 136 21.68 -10.25 -18.18
N GLU A 137 21.69 -11.54 -18.53
CA GLU A 137 22.92 -12.34 -18.65
C GLU A 137 23.94 -11.76 -19.65
N GLN A 138 23.49 -10.95 -20.59
CA GLN A 138 24.32 -10.30 -21.61
C GLN A 138 25.11 -9.09 -21.11
N VAL A 139 24.85 -8.61 -19.88
CA VAL A 139 25.54 -7.46 -19.30
C VAL A 139 26.95 -7.88 -18.91
N SER A 140 27.95 -7.23 -19.49
CA SER A 140 29.36 -7.48 -19.15
C SER A 140 29.70 -6.99 -17.74
N ASP A 141 30.77 -7.53 -17.16
CA ASP A 141 31.27 -7.09 -15.84
C ASP A 141 31.47 -5.57 -15.76
N GLY A 142 32.01 -4.96 -16.83
CA GLY A 142 32.23 -3.52 -16.89
C GLY A 142 30.93 -2.71 -16.87
N GLU A 143 29.90 -3.20 -17.55
CA GLU A 143 28.56 -2.59 -17.52
C GLU A 143 27.89 -2.79 -16.16
N LEU A 144 28.01 -3.98 -15.56
CA LEU A 144 27.49 -4.27 -14.23
C LEU A 144 28.13 -3.38 -13.17
N ILE A 145 29.46 -3.21 -13.18
CA ILE A 145 30.17 -2.29 -12.30
C ILE A 145 29.62 -0.86 -12.46
N ARG A 146 29.38 -0.42 -13.70
CA ARG A 146 28.84 0.92 -13.95
C ARG A 146 27.41 1.06 -13.42
N MET A 147 26.56 0.05 -13.60
CA MET A 147 25.21 0.02 -13.06
C MET A 147 25.21 0.10 -11.53
N LEU A 148 26.04 -0.72 -10.87
CA LEU A 148 26.18 -0.71 -9.41
C LEU A 148 26.79 0.60 -8.89
N THR A 149 27.67 1.24 -9.65
CA THR A 149 28.18 2.58 -9.31
C THR A 149 27.06 3.62 -9.33
N ILE A 150 26.26 3.67 -10.40
CA ILE A 150 25.11 4.59 -10.48
C ILE A 150 24.12 4.31 -9.35
N TYR A 151 23.89 3.03 -9.04
CA TYR A 151 23.04 2.61 -7.93
C TYR A 151 23.58 3.08 -6.58
N ASN A 152 24.90 2.99 -6.37
CA ASN A 152 25.56 3.45 -5.16
C ASN A 152 25.53 4.99 -5.07
N ASP A 153 25.83 5.72 -6.14
CA ASP A 153 25.75 7.19 -6.20
C ASP A 153 24.35 7.70 -5.85
N TYR A 154 23.30 6.94 -6.23
CA TYR A 154 21.93 7.24 -5.84
C TYR A 154 21.68 7.10 -4.32
N ASN A 155 22.23 6.06 -3.70
CA ASN A 155 21.88 5.63 -2.34
C ASN A 155 22.92 6.01 -1.27
N THR A 156 24.02 6.67 -1.63
CA THR A 156 25.16 6.89 -0.71
C THR A 156 25.00 8.10 0.19
N ASN A 157 24.66 9.27 -0.36
CA ASN A 157 24.60 10.51 0.42
C ASN A 157 23.68 11.58 -0.21
N LYS A 158 22.72 12.09 0.56
CA LYS A 158 21.83 13.22 0.18
C LYS A 158 22.58 14.54 -0.05
N ASP A 159 23.80 14.64 0.45
CA ASP A 159 24.65 15.81 0.29
C ASP A 159 25.57 15.73 -0.93
N ASP A 160 25.61 14.59 -1.62
CA ASP A 160 26.44 14.41 -2.81
C ASP A 160 25.93 15.25 -3.99
N PRO A 161 26.82 15.86 -4.81
CA PRO A 161 26.41 16.60 -6.01
C PRO A 161 25.54 15.78 -6.96
N TRP A 162 25.76 14.47 -7.07
CA TRP A 162 24.91 13.59 -7.85
C TRP A 162 23.47 13.60 -7.33
N PHE A 163 23.27 13.40 -6.02
CA PHE A 163 21.93 13.47 -5.44
C PHE A 163 21.30 14.86 -5.63
N ARG A 164 22.07 15.92 -5.32
CA ARG A 164 21.56 17.28 -5.30
C ARG A 164 21.26 17.84 -6.69
N GLU A 165 22.06 17.54 -7.70
CA GLU A 165 21.93 18.13 -9.04
C GLU A 165 21.38 17.16 -10.06
N VAL A 166 21.85 15.91 -10.07
CA VAL A 166 21.45 14.89 -11.06
C VAL A 166 20.12 14.26 -10.66
N TYR A 167 19.89 13.98 -9.37
CA TYR A 167 18.66 13.35 -8.89
C TYR A 167 17.56 14.35 -8.49
N GLN A 168 17.87 15.44 -7.79
CA GLN A 168 16.85 16.43 -7.44
C GLN A 168 16.62 17.46 -8.55
N GLY A 169 17.63 17.71 -9.37
CA GLY A 169 17.64 18.72 -10.42
C GLY A 169 18.45 19.96 -10.03
N VAL A 170 18.72 20.82 -11.00
CA VAL A 170 19.41 22.11 -10.81
C VAL A 170 18.41 23.21 -10.50
N GLU A 171 18.59 23.92 -9.38
CA GLU A 171 17.81 25.11 -9.00
C GLU A 171 17.89 26.21 -10.07
N GLY A 172 16.79 26.91 -10.32
CA GLY A 172 16.66 27.91 -11.38
C GLY A 172 16.51 27.34 -12.79
N VAL A 173 16.73 26.03 -12.98
CA VAL A 173 16.50 25.32 -14.25
C VAL A 173 15.29 24.40 -14.13
N HIS A 174 15.31 23.51 -13.14
CA HIS A 174 14.29 22.47 -12.96
C HIS A 174 13.25 22.84 -11.91
N PHE A 175 13.61 23.69 -10.97
CA PHE A 175 12.74 24.13 -9.89
C PHE A 175 13.27 25.40 -9.24
N THR A 176 12.43 26.01 -8.40
CA THR A 176 12.85 26.95 -7.33
C THR A 176 12.35 26.42 -5.99
N TRP A 177 12.92 26.85 -4.87
CA TRP A 177 12.42 26.48 -3.55
C TRP A 177 11.15 27.27 -3.20
N SER A 178 10.18 26.61 -2.55
CA SER A 178 9.01 27.29 -1.96
C SER A 178 9.37 28.17 -0.76
N GLY A 179 10.54 27.94 -0.15
CA GLY A 179 11.08 28.66 1.00
C GLY A 179 12.59 28.42 1.14
N GLU A 180 13.05 28.11 2.34
CA GLU A 180 14.47 27.87 2.62
C GLU A 180 15.00 26.61 1.90
N PRO A 181 16.13 26.71 1.16
CA PRO A 181 16.73 25.57 0.48
C PRO A 181 16.93 24.37 1.40
N TRP A 182 16.54 23.18 0.93
CA TRP A 182 16.64 21.91 1.68
C TRP A 182 15.79 21.82 2.95
N ASN A 183 14.99 22.85 3.27
CA ASN A 183 14.02 22.83 4.35
C ASN A 183 12.60 23.18 3.87
N SER A 184 12.38 23.19 2.55
CA SER A 184 11.09 23.40 1.92
C SER A 184 10.92 22.45 0.73
N SER A 185 9.73 22.43 0.12
CA SER A 185 9.51 21.73 -1.14
C SER A 185 9.93 22.53 -2.36
N LYS A 186 9.99 21.86 -3.51
CA LYS A 186 10.31 22.44 -4.81
C LYS A 186 9.04 22.94 -5.52
N ILE A 187 9.18 24.04 -6.25
CA ILE A 187 8.23 24.52 -7.25
C ILE A 187 8.82 24.14 -8.60
N THR A 188 8.27 23.09 -9.22
CA THR A 188 8.82 22.46 -10.44
C THR A 188 8.60 23.31 -11.68
N THR A 189 9.63 23.45 -12.50
CA THR A 189 9.56 24.04 -13.85
C THR A 189 8.94 23.02 -14.82
N PRO A 190 7.88 23.38 -15.59
CA PRO A 190 7.31 22.49 -16.59
C PRO A 190 8.36 21.99 -17.59
N VAL A 191 8.28 20.72 -17.99
CA VAL A 191 9.33 20.03 -18.79
C VAL A 191 9.59 20.73 -20.13
N GLU A 192 8.55 21.29 -20.75
CA GLU A 192 8.62 22.08 -21.97
C GLU A 192 9.47 23.35 -21.80
N ASN A 193 9.50 23.92 -20.60
CA ASN A 193 10.26 25.10 -20.24
C ASN A 193 11.70 24.76 -19.78
N VAL A 194 12.00 23.49 -19.55
CA VAL A 194 13.37 23.04 -19.25
C VAL A 194 14.19 22.99 -20.55
N PRO A 195 15.35 23.66 -20.62
CA PRO A 195 16.20 23.64 -21.81
C PRO A 195 16.61 22.20 -22.20
N PRO A 196 16.63 21.85 -23.51
CA PRO A 196 16.88 20.48 -23.95
C PRO A 196 18.11 19.80 -23.34
N LYS A 197 19.21 20.54 -23.18
CA LYS A 197 20.46 20.03 -22.60
C LYS A 197 20.38 19.64 -21.11
N TYR A 198 19.35 20.12 -20.42
CA TYR A 198 19.09 19.82 -19.01
C TYR A 198 17.88 18.90 -18.83
N ARG A 199 17.14 18.55 -19.89
CA ARG A 199 16.00 17.65 -19.75
C ARG A 199 16.45 16.30 -19.21
N ARG A 200 15.80 15.86 -18.15
CA ARG A 200 16.10 14.61 -17.46
C ARG A 200 15.31 13.48 -18.12
N GLY A 201 15.95 12.33 -18.31
CA GLY A 201 15.22 11.11 -18.64
C GLY A 201 14.40 10.66 -17.44
N GLY A 202 13.22 10.08 -17.67
CA GLY A 202 12.47 9.43 -16.59
C GLY A 202 13.34 8.32 -15.98
N SER A 203 13.67 8.44 -14.70
CA SER A 203 14.43 7.40 -14.01
C SER A 203 13.45 6.36 -13.46
N ASN A 204 13.36 5.21 -14.13
CA ASN A 204 12.65 4.03 -13.61
C ASN A 204 13.63 3.02 -12.98
N ILE A 205 14.81 3.49 -12.56
CA ILE A 205 15.61 2.68 -11.64
C ILE A 205 14.76 2.68 -10.36
N GLY A 206 14.26 1.52 -9.93
CA GLY A 206 13.35 1.35 -8.80
C GLY A 206 14.03 1.65 -7.46
N VAL A 207 14.49 2.89 -7.28
CA VAL A 207 15.38 3.30 -6.20
C VAL A 207 14.60 4.14 -5.20
N GLY A 208 13.82 3.44 -4.38
CA GLY A 208 13.32 3.99 -3.11
C GLY A 208 13.64 3.07 -1.94
N ALA A 209 14.26 1.91 -2.19
CA ALA A 209 14.34 0.82 -1.23
C ALA A 209 15.46 0.96 -0.17
N PHE A 210 16.39 1.90 -0.34
CA PHE A 210 17.58 2.00 0.54
C PHE A 210 17.79 3.37 1.19
N SER A 211 16.98 4.38 0.83
CA SER A 211 16.93 5.63 1.60
C SER A 211 15.95 5.44 2.76
N ALA A 212 16.46 5.44 3.99
CA ALA A 212 15.61 5.44 5.19
C ALA A 212 14.79 6.73 5.32
N GLU A 213 15.26 7.83 4.71
CA GLU A 213 14.58 9.11 4.75
C GLU A 213 13.59 9.27 3.58
N PRO A 214 12.35 9.75 3.84
CA PRO A 214 11.42 10.09 2.78
C PRO A 214 11.92 11.30 1.98
N ASN A 215 11.64 11.33 0.67
CA ASN A 215 11.90 12.52 -0.14
C ASN A 215 10.86 13.61 0.19
N LEU A 216 11.27 14.59 1.00
CA LEU A 216 10.42 15.69 1.47
C LEU A 216 10.45 16.94 0.56
N PHE A 217 11.11 16.88 -0.60
CA PHE A 217 11.30 18.05 -1.48
C PHE A 217 10.27 18.14 -2.63
N VAL A 218 9.25 17.28 -2.65
CA VAL A 218 8.31 17.16 -3.78
C VAL A 218 7.30 18.31 -3.85
N HIS A 219 6.42 18.44 -2.85
CA HIS A 219 5.39 19.47 -2.81
C HIS A 219 5.04 19.83 -1.36
N GLU A 220 4.82 21.11 -1.07
CA GLU A 220 4.82 21.60 0.32
C GLU A 220 3.68 21.00 1.14
N ALA A 221 2.46 20.96 0.61
CA ALA A 221 1.33 20.37 1.31
C ALA A 221 1.55 18.88 1.62
N TYR A 222 2.15 18.14 0.70
CA TYR A 222 2.52 16.74 0.91
C TYR A 222 3.65 16.58 1.94
N ARG A 223 4.65 17.47 1.92
CA ARG A 223 5.72 17.52 2.93
C ARG A 223 5.14 17.71 4.33
N GLN A 224 4.23 18.66 4.51
CA GLN A 224 3.58 18.93 5.81
C GLN A 224 2.81 17.70 6.32
N ILE A 225 2.06 17.04 5.43
CA ILE A 225 1.38 15.78 5.76
C ILE A 225 2.40 14.73 6.22
N TRP A 226 3.51 14.56 5.50
CA TRP A 226 4.54 13.58 5.87
C TRP A 226 5.22 13.88 7.21
N LEU A 227 5.60 15.14 7.44
CA LEU A 227 6.22 15.55 8.70
C LEU A 227 5.31 15.26 9.88
N TYR A 228 4.02 15.63 9.78
CA TYR A 228 3.03 15.28 10.79
C TYR A 228 2.98 13.77 11.06
N HIS A 229 2.99 12.92 10.03
CA HIS A 229 3.00 11.46 10.24
C HIS A 229 4.24 10.92 10.94
N ILE A 230 5.41 11.51 10.66
CA ILE A 230 6.68 11.12 11.27
C ILE A 230 6.69 11.58 12.73
N GLU A 231 6.43 12.86 12.97
CA GLU A 231 6.43 13.50 14.30
C GLU A 231 5.44 12.80 15.26
N ASP A 232 4.26 12.42 14.75
CA ASP A 232 3.25 11.72 15.54
C ASP A 232 3.40 10.20 15.56
N LYS A 233 4.47 9.64 14.98
CA LYS A 233 4.69 8.18 14.89
C LYS A 233 3.47 7.44 14.35
N TRP A 234 2.86 7.96 13.29
CA TRP A 234 1.55 7.50 12.79
C TRP A 234 1.59 6.02 12.38
N VAL A 235 2.66 5.58 11.73
CA VAL A 235 2.82 4.17 11.33
C VAL A 235 2.84 3.24 12.55
N GLU A 236 3.61 3.57 13.59
CA GLU A 236 3.68 2.78 14.82
C GLU A 236 2.32 2.69 15.52
N LYS A 237 1.60 3.81 15.61
CA LYS A 237 0.32 3.89 16.34
C LYS A 237 -0.84 3.22 15.62
N TYR A 238 -0.86 3.28 14.28
CA TYR A 238 -2.08 3.03 13.51
C TYR A 238 -1.96 2.01 12.38
N ALA A 239 -0.75 1.51 12.08
CA ALA A 239 -0.60 0.48 11.07
C ALA A 239 -0.86 -0.93 11.64
N ILE A 240 -1.54 -1.79 10.88
CA ILE A 240 -1.57 -3.22 11.16
C ILE A 240 -0.28 -3.88 10.70
N THR A 241 0.17 -4.83 11.51
CA THR A 241 1.29 -5.71 11.22
C THR A 241 0.75 -7.14 11.18
N PRO A 242 1.10 -7.96 10.18
CA PRO A 242 0.69 -9.36 10.18
C PRO A 242 1.36 -10.13 11.32
N HIS A 243 0.76 -11.25 11.71
CA HIS A 243 1.43 -12.20 12.60
C HIS A 243 2.54 -12.96 11.87
N LYS A 244 2.27 -13.38 10.62
CA LYS A 244 3.27 -13.94 9.71
C LYS A 244 3.06 -13.39 8.29
N GLN A 245 4.12 -13.23 7.52
CA GLN A 245 4.05 -12.75 6.14
C GLN A 245 4.58 -13.82 5.20
N ILE A 246 3.76 -14.24 4.24
CA ILE A 246 4.14 -15.21 3.21
C ILE A 246 5.15 -14.53 2.29
N ASN A 247 6.43 -14.84 2.52
CA ASN A 247 7.57 -14.29 1.79
C ASN A 247 8.72 -15.28 1.90
N ILE A 248 9.53 -15.39 0.85
CA ILE A 248 10.75 -16.20 0.84
C ILE A 248 11.72 -15.82 1.99
N LEU A 249 11.74 -14.54 2.37
CA LEU A 249 12.60 -14.06 3.47
C LEU A 249 12.15 -14.56 4.86
N ASP A 250 10.85 -14.81 5.05
CA ASP A 250 10.29 -15.24 6.33
C ASP A 250 10.10 -16.76 6.42
N MET A 251 9.87 -17.41 5.28
CA MET A 251 9.64 -18.86 5.20
C MET A 251 10.94 -19.64 4.93
N GLY A 252 11.92 -19.02 4.26
CA GLY A 252 13.02 -19.72 3.61
C GLY A 252 12.59 -20.32 2.26
N GLU A 253 13.56 -20.50 1.35
CA GLU A 253 13.32 -20.94 -0.03
C GLU A 253 12.56 -22.26 -0.12
N GLU A 254 13.01 -23.30 0.57
CA GLU A 254 12.40 -24.64 0.50
C GLU A 254 10.93 -24.64 0.95
N LEU A 255 10.62 -23.98 2.07
CA LEU A 255 9.25 -23.93 2.59
C LEU A 255 8.36 -23.04 1.73
N PHE A 256 8.90 -21.94 1.20
CA PHE A 256 8.18 -21.03 0.31
C PHE A 256 7.80 -21.71 -1.02
N ASP A 257 8.72 -22.45 -1.62
CA ASP A 257 8.46 -23.19 -2.85
C ASP A 257 7.42 -24.30 -2.64
N ALA A 258 7.55 -25.07 -1.56
CA ALA A 258 6.56 -26.07 -1.18
C ALA A 258 5.17 -25.45 -0.96
N TYR A 259 5.10 -24.29 -0.31
CA TYR A 259 3.87 -23.54 -0.14
C TYR A 259 3.26 -23.12 -1.48
N ASN A 260 4.06 -22.57 -2.41
CA ASN A 260 3.56 -22.13 -3.71
C ASN A 260 2.94 -23.28 -4.51
N VAL A 261 3.56 -24.47 -4.47
CA VAL A 261 3.01 -25.68 -5.08
C VAL A 261 1.69 -26.08 -4.42
N ALA A 262 1.64 -26.11 -3.09
CA ALA A 262 0.43 -26.46 -2.34
C ALA A 262 -0.71 -25.46 -2.61
N TRP A 263 -0.43 -24.16 -2.57
CA TRP A 263 -1.39 -23.10 -2.87
C TRP A 263 -1.94 -23.21 -4.28
N ALA A 264 -1.08 -23.40 -5.29
CA ALA A 264 -1.52 -23.55 -6.68
C ALA A 264 -2.47 -24.74 -6.88
N ALA A 265 -2.33 -25.80 -6.07
CA ALA A 265 -3.20 -26.98 -6.14
C ALA A 265 -4.62 -26.71 -5.59
N VAL A 266 -4.77 -25.79 -4.64
CA VAL A 266 -6.05 -25.55 -3.92
C VAL A 266 -6.70 -24.20 -4.25
N SER A 267 -5.94 -23.23 -4.76
CA SER A 267 -6.41 -21.85 -4.97
C SER A 267 -7.60 -21.76 -5.93
N GLY A 268 -7.68 -22.68 -6.90
CA GLY A 268 -8.80 -22.77 -7.85
C GLY A 268 -10.12 -23.18 -7.19
N GLN A 269 -10.09 -23.83 -6.03
CA GLN A 269 -11.28 -24.20 -5.25
C GLN A 269 -11.57 -23.18 -4.14
N ILE A 270 -10.53 -22.65 -3.50
CA ILE A 270 -10.64 -21.67 -2.42
C ILE A 270 -11.19 -20.33 -2.93
N ASN A 271 -10.64 -19.78 -4.02
CA ASN A 271 -11.01 -18.44 -4.48
C ASN A 271 -12.50 -18.28 -4.85
N PRO A 272 -13.16 -19.25 -5.52
CA PRO A 272 -14.62 -19.20 -5.73
C PRO A 272 -15.42 -19.10 -4.44
N ILE A 273 -15.05 -19.84 -3.39
CA ILE A 273 -15.74 -19.82 -2.09
C ILE A 273 -15.63 -18.43 -1.44
N ILE A 274 -14.43 -17.83 -1.48
CA ILE A 274 -14.18 -16.47 -0.98
C ILE A 274 -15.05 -15.45 -1.72
N ASN A 275 -15.06 -15.52 -3.05
CA ASN A 275 -15.80 -14.58 -3.90
C ASN A 275 -17.32 -14.70 -3.73
N ASP A 276 -17.85 -15.93 -3.63
CA ASP A 276 -19.28 -16.18 -3.39
C ASP A 276 -19.71 -15.57 -2.05
N PHE A 277 -19.00 -15.87 -0.96
CA PHE A 277 -19.32 -15.33 0.35
C PHE A 277 -19.28 -13.79 0.37
N ALA A 278 -18.24 -13.19 -0.22
CA ALA A 278 -18.10 -11.74 -0.29
C ALA A 278 -19.25 -11.10 -1.10
N THR A 279 -19.62 -11.69 -2.24
CA THR A 279 -20.70 -11.21 -3.11
C THR A 279 -22.04 -11.27 -2.37
N ARG A 280 -22.40 -12.43 -1.81
CA ARG A 280 -23.65 -12.62 -1.06
C ARG A 280 -23.74 -11.71 0.16
N SER A 281 -22.61 -11.46 0.83
CA SER A 281 -22.54 -10.50 1.93
C SER A 281 -22.84 -9.07 1.49
N TRP A 282 -22.29 -8.66 0.36
CA TRP A 282 -22.46 -7.32 -0.19
C TRP A 282 -23.88 -7.09 -0.73
N ASP A 283 -24.44 -8.10 -1.38
CA ASP A 283 -25.80 -8.06 -1.95
C ASP A 283 -26.90 -8.23 -0.88
N GLY A 284 -26.51 -8.44 0.38
CA GLY A 284 -27.44 -8.55 1.52
C GLY A 284 -28.20 -9.89 1.55
N GLU A 285 -27.66 -10.92 0.90
CA GLU A 285 -28.28 -12.25 0.80
C GLU A 285 -28.07 -13.11 2.05
N ILE A 286 -27.21 -12.68 2.97
CA ILE A 286 -26.90 -13.39 4.21
C ILE A 286 -27.76 -12.85 5.35
N ALA A 287 -28.81 -13.60 5.69
CA ALA A 287 -29.70 -13.24 6.80
C ALA A 287 -29.06 -13.44 8.19
N ASN A 288 -28.21 -14.46 8.35
CA ASN A 288 -27.49 -14.75 9.59
C ASN A 288 -26.02 -15.04 9.30
N ILE A 289 -25.20 -14.00 9.44
CA ILE A 289 -23.76 -14.04 9.20
C ILE A 289 -23.02 -15.04 10.09
N ASN A 290 -23.49 -15.33 11.31
CA ASN A 290 -22.79 -16.26 12.19
C ASN A 290 -22.93 -17.70 11.70
N THR A 291 -24.13 -18.09 11.25
CA THR A 291 -24.37 -19.41 10.67
C THR A 291 -23.69 -19.55 9.31
N GLU A 292 -23.79 -18.52 8.46
CA GLU A 292 -23.14 -18.55 7.14
C GLU A 292 -21.63 -18.62 7.27
N TRP A 293 -21.04 -17.89 8.21
CA TRP A 293 -19.59 -17.91 8.44
C TRP A 293 -19.06 -19.30 8.81
N GLU A 294 -19.78 -20.04 9.64
CA GLU A 294 -19.39 -21.42 9.99
C GLU A 294 -19.40 -22.34 8.77
N GLN A 295 -20.45 -22.25 7.94
CA GLN A 295 -20.55 -23.02 6.69
C GLN A 295 -19.44 -22.64 5.70
N TYR A 296 -19.18 -21.34 5.57
CA TYR A 296 -18.12 -20.78 4.76
C TYR A 296 -16.73 -21.29 5.18
N LEU A 297 -16.40 -21.24 6.48
CA LEU A 297 -15.14 -21.78 6.99
C LEU A 297 -15.02 -23.29 6.74
N ASN A 298 -16.10 -24.05 6.92
CA ASN A 298 -16.11 -25.49 6.64
C ASN A 298 -15.82 -25.78 5.16
N GLN A 299 -16.37 -24.97 4.23
CA GLN A 299 -16.07 -25.09 2.81
C GLN A 299 -14.61 -24.77 2.51
N LEU A 300 -14.05 -23.71 3.10
CA LEU A 300 -12.63 -23.37 2.94
C LEU A 300 -11.71 -24.49 3.42
N TYR A 301 -11.97 -25.03 4.61
CA TYR A 301 -11.17 -26.13 5.17
C TYR A 301 -11.27 -27.39 4.30
N ALA A 302 -12.47 -27.74 3.84
CA ALA A 302 -12.66 -28.87 2.93
C ALA A 302 -11.98 -28.66 1.55
N ALA A 303 -11.83 -27.42 1.10
CA ALA A 303 -11.12 -27.05 -0.12
C ALA A 303 -9.60 -27.03 0.01
N GLY A 304 -9.05 -27.35 1.20
CA GLY A 304 -7.61 -27.49 1.43
C GLY A 304 -6.97 -26.39 2.27
N LEU A 305 -7.74 -25.44 2.82
CA LEU A 305 -7.18 -24.43 3.73
C LEU A 305 -6.59 -25.07 5.00
N ASP A 306 -7.21 -26.14 5.51
CA ASP A 306 -6.75 -26.84 6.72
C ASP A 306 -5.33 -27.43 6.55
N ASP A 307 -5.03 -27.98 5.37
CA ASP A 307 -3.70 -28.47 5.04
C ASP A 307 -2.67 -27.34 4.93
N LEU A 308 -3.08 -26.18 4.41
CA LEU A 308 -2.19 -25.00 4.36
C LEU A 308 -1.84 -24.51 5.77
N ILE A 309 -2.83 -24.47 6.66
CA ILE A 309 -2.65 -24.05 8.05
C ILE A 309 -1.65 -24.99 8.74
N LYS A 310 -1.94 -26.29 8.72
CA LYS A 310 -1.16 -27.30 9.45
C LYS A 310 0.27 -27.44 8.94
N ASN A 311 0.47 -27.43 7.63
CA ASN A 311 1.77 -27.74 7.04
C ASN A 311 2.66 -26.52 6.88
N PHE A 312 2.08 -25.32 6.74
CA PHE A 312 2.82 -24.10 6.43
C PHE A 312 2.59 -23.00 7.46
N TYR A 313 1.36 -22.58 7.72
CA TYR A 313 1.13 -21.36 8.53
C TYR A 313 1.49 -21.56 10.00
N GLU A 314 1.25 -22.75 10.54
CA GLU A 314 1.61 -23.14 11.91
C GLU A 314 3.02 -23.72 12.00
N ASN A 315 3.74 -23.84 10.88
CA ASN A 315 5.10 -24.36 10.87
C ASN A 315 6.03 -23.46 11.71
N GLU A 316 6.78 -24.06 12.63
CA GLU A 316 7.69 -23.34 13.53
C GLU A 316 8.87 -22.69 12.79
N ALA A 317 9.29 -23.25 11.65
CA ALA A 317 10.34 -22.66 10.81
C ALA A 317 9.86 -21.38 10.10
N PHE A 318 8.55 -21.24 9.88
CA PHE A 318 7.97 -20.00 9.38
C PHE A 318 7.87 -18.98 10.52
N ARG A 319 8.81 -18.04 10.54
CA ARG A 319 8.94 -17.09 11.64
C ARG A 319 7.76 -16.12 11.74
N VAL A 320 7.52 -15.65 12.96
CA VAL A 320 6.63 -14.50 13.22
C VAL A 320 7.23 -13.26 12.58
N TYR A 321 6.39 -12.49 11.90
CA TYR A 321 6.83 -11.25 11.26
C TYR A 321 7.31 -10.26 12.32
N THR A 322 8.50 -9.71 12.11
CA THR A 322 9.07 -8.68 12.97
C THR A 322 9.22 -7.41 12.14
N PRO A 323 8.54 -6.30 12.49
CA PRO A 323 8.75 -5.04 11.82
C PRO A 323 10.23 -4.68 11.80
N PRO A 324 10.76 -4.15 10.68
CA PRO A 324 12.10 -3.57 10.70
C PRO A 324 12.17 -2.49 11.77
N GLU A 325 13.28 -2.44 12.51
CA GLU A 325 13.52 -1.37 13.49
C GLU A 325 13.43 -0.03 12.77
N VAL A 326 12.51 0.81 13.22
CA VAL A 326 12.43 2.20 12.77
C VAL A 326 13.52 2.92 13.54
N TYR A 327 14.61 3.30 12.88
CA TYR A 327 15.64 4.14 13.50
C TYR A 327 14.97 5.43 14.00
N ASP A 328 15.05 5.69 15.31
CA ASP A 328 14.60 6.94 15.95
C ASP A 328 15.39 8.16 15.43
#